data_AF-A0A6G3TSE4-F1
#
_entry.id   AF-A0A6G3TSE4-F1
#
_cell.length_a   1.000
_cell.length_b   1.000
_cell.length_c   1.000
_cell.angle_alpha   90.00
_cell.angle_beta   90.00
_cell.angle_gamma   90.00
#
_symmetry.space_group_name_H-M   'P 1'
#
loop_
_entity.id
_entity.type
_entity.pdbx_description
1 polymer ?
#
loop_
_entity_poly.entity_id
_entity_poly.type
_entity_poly.pdbx_seq_one_letter_code
_entity_poly.pdbx_strand_id
1 'polypeptide(L)' 'PRAAALAGAGWAAGTAEFAWARIGPGPRTPHEITTMLITSVLIPPAATWHRLSGLWRHRDAPAWREVAA' A
#
# COMPACT_ATOMS: atom_id res chain seq x y z
N PRO A 1 22.65 -1.77 7.52
CA PRO A 1 22.67 -0.97 6.26
C PRO A 1 22.14 -1.72 5.02
N ARG A 2 22.63 -2.93 4.69
CA ARG A 2 22.14 -3.69 3.51
C ARG A 2 20.65 -4.03 3.55
N ALA A 3 20.16 -4.54 4.68
CA ALA A 3 18.75 -4.88 4.81
C ALA A 3 17.82 -3.67 4.61
N ALA A 4 18.16 -2.53 5.21
CA ALA A 4 17.40 -1.28 5.02
C ALA A 4 17.44 -0.79 3.56
N ALA A 5 18.59 -0.92 2.88
CA ALA A 5 18.72 -0.57 1.47
C ALA A 5 17.89 -1.49 0.57
N LEU A 6 17.92 -2.81 0.80
CA LEU A 6 17.12 -3.78 0.05
C LEU A 6 15.62 -3.57 0.29
N ALA A 7 15.22 -3.32 1.54
CA ALA A 7 13.84 -3.01 1.88
C ALA A 7 13.38 -1.70 1.20
N GLY A 8 14.21 -0.66 1.23
CA GLY A 8 13.93 0.60 0.55
C GLY A 8 13.83 0.43 -0.96
N ALA A 9 14.71 -0.36 -1.57
CA ALA A 9 14.67 -0.65 -3.00
C ALA A 9 13.41 -1.45 -3.38
N GLY A 10 13.05 -2.47 -2.60
CA GLY A 10 11.82 -3.23 -2.82
C GLY A 10 10.57 -2.37 -2.69
N TRP A 11 10.53 -1.48 -1.69
CA TRP A 11 9.45 -0.51 -1.54
C TRP A 11 9.37 0.45 -2.73
N ALA A 12 10.50 0.98 -3.18
CA ALA A 12 10.54 1.91 -4.31
C ALA A 12 10.09 1.23 -5.61
N ALA A 13 10.54 0.00 -5.87
CA ALA A 13 10.14 -0.79 -7.04
C ALA A 13 8.63 -1.07 -7.04
N GLY A 14 8.08 -1.55 -5.93
CA GLY A 14 6.64 -1.82 -5.82
C GLY A 14 5.79 -0.55 -5.91
N THR A 15 6.26 0.57 -5.36
CA THR A 15 5.59 1.87 -5.47
C THR A 15 5.58 2.39 -6.90
N ALA A 16 6.69 2.21 -7.63
CA ALA A 16 6.79 2.60 -9.03
C ALA A 16 5.85 1.77 -9.92
N GLU A 17 5.80 0.45 -9.72
CA GLU A 17 4.85 -0.43 -10.41
C GLU A 17 3.39 -0.02 -10.13
N PHE A 18 3.06 0.22 -8.86
CA PHE A 18 1.73 0.65 -8.46
C PHE A 18 1.34 2.01 -9.06
N ALA A 19 2.25 2.99 -9.03
CA ALA A 19 2.04 4.29 -9.64
C ALA A 19 1.85 4.18 -11.16
N TRP A 20 2.65 3.36 -11.83
CA TRP A 20 2.55 3.12 -13.26
C TRP A 20 1.20 2.51 -13.64
N ALA A 21 0.75 1.50 -12.92
CA ALA A 21 -0.55 0.86 -13.13
C ALA A 21 -1.73 1.84 -12.96
N ARG A 22 -1.59 2.85 -12.08
CA ARG A 22 -2.61 3.88 -11.85
C ARG A 22 -2.58 5.04 -12.84
N ILE A 23 -1.40 5.46 -13.27
CA ILE A 23 -1.21 6.58 -14.21
C ILE A 23 -1.47 6.13 -15.65
N GLY A 24 -1.14 4.89 -15.98
CA GLY A 24 -1.25 4.32 -17.33
C GLY A 24 -2.63 4.48 -17.99
N PRO A 25 -3.76 4.30 -17.29
CA PRO A 25 -5.08 4.46 -17.91
C PRO A 25 -5.56 5.91 -18.10
N GLY A 26 -4.95 6.90 -17.45
CA GLY A 26 -5.48 8.26 -17.34
C GLY A 26 -5.08 9.25 -18.46
N PRO A 27 -5.62 10.48 -18.44
CA PRO A 27 -5.23 11.56 -19.34
C PRO A 27 -3.79 12.07 -19.15
N ARG A 28 -3.10 11.66 -18.06
CA ARG A 28 -1.67 11.89 -17.79
C ARG A 28 -1.29 13.37 -17.80
N THR A 29 -2.16 14.22 -17.27
CA THR A 29 -1.82 15.63 -17.05
C THR A 29 -0.80 15.78 -15.91
N PRO A 30 0.02 16.84 -15.87
CA PRO A 30 0.99 17.03 -14.79
C PRO A 30 0.36 17.03 -13.39
N HIS A 31 -0.85 17.61 -13.26
CA HIS A 31 -1.60 17.62 -12.01
C HIS A 31 -2.05 16.23 -11.57
N GLU A 32 -2.59 15.44 -12.52
CA GLU A 32 -2.99 14.07 -12.27
C GLU A 32 -1.80 13.19 -11.89
N ILE A 33 -0.70 13.27 -12.66
CA ILE A 33 0.53 12.51 -12.40
C ILE A 33 1.05 12.82 -11.00
N THR A 34 1.13 14.11 -10.64
CA THR A 34 1.62 14.54 -9.32
C THR A 34 0.75 13.97 -8.20
N THR A 35 -0.58 14.06 -8.35
CA THR A 35 -1.54 13.53 -7.37
C THR A 35 -1.44 12.01 -7.26
N MET A 36 -1.36 11.30 -8.39
CA MET A 36 -1.23 9.84 -8.44
C MET A 36 0.09 9.39 -7.83
N LEU A 37 1.21 10.08 -8.08
CA LEU A 37 2.51 9.77 -7.47
C LEU A 37 2.48 9.95 -5.96
N ILE A 38 2.01 11.12 -5.48
CA ILE A 38 1.91 11.40 -4.03
C ILE A 38 1.06 10.33 -3.35
N THR A 39 -0.12 10.04 -3.89
CA THR A 39 -1.00 9.02 -3.31
C THR A 39 -0.39 7.62 -3.40
N SER A 40 0.30 7.27 -4.49
CA SER A 40 0.95 5.96 -4.66
C SER A 40 2.09 5.74 -3.67
N VAL A 41 2.83 6.79 -3.30
CA VAL A 41 3.85 6.74 -2.25
C VAL A 41 3.23 6.59 -0.86
N LEU A 42 2.09 7.24 -0.61
CA LEU A 42 1.42 7.24 0.70
C LEU A 42 0.57 5.99 0.98
N ILE A 43 -0.01 5.36 -0.05
CA ILE A 43 -0.88 4.20 0.10
C ILE A 43 -0.17 3.00 0.77
N PRO A 44 1.02 2.55 0.33
CA PRO A 44 1.69 1.40 0.92
C PRO A 44 1.94 1.52 2.44
N PRO A 45 2.59 2.58 2.96
CA PRO A 45 2.80 2.70 4.41
C PRO A 45 1.48 2.87 5.18
N ALA A 46 0.48 3.57 4.62
CA ALA A 46 -0.83 3.69 5.24
C ALA A 46 -1.56 2.34 5.33
N ALA A 47 -1.52 1.53 4.27
CA ALA A 47 -2.10 0.19 4.24
C ALA A 47 -1.40 -0.76 5.22
N THR A 48 -0.06 -0.72 5.28
CA THR A 48 0.72 -1.49 6.26
C THR A 48 0.36 -1.08 7.69
N TRP A 49 0.30 0.22 7.98
CA TRP A 49 -0.10 0.73 9.30
C TRP A 49 -1.50 0.28 9.68
N HIS A 50 -2.46 0.41 8.76
CA HIS A 50 -3.84 0.01 8.98
C HIS A 50 -3.95 -1.49 9.29
N ARG A 51 -3.26 -2.33 8.51
CA ARG A 51 -3.21 -3.79 8.71
C ARG A 51 -2.60 -4.15 10.06
N LEU A 52 -1.44 -3.59 10.40
CA LEU A 52 -0.76 -3.86 11.67
C LEU A 52 -1.59 -3.40 12.86
N SER A 53 -2.22 -2.24 12.75
CA SER A 53 -3.13 -1.72 13.77
C SER A 53 -4.31 -2.65 13.99
N GLY A 54 -4.92 -3.16 12.92
CA GLY A 54 -6.01 -4.14 12.99
C GLY A 54 -5.56 -5.45 13.64
N LEU A 55 -4.43 -6.01 13.19
CA LEU A 55 -3.86 -7.23 13.77
C LEU A 55 -3.58 -7.09 15.27
N TRP A 56 -3.03 -5.94 15.69
CA TRP A 56 -2.73 -5.69 17.09
C TRP A 56 -3.98 -5.50 17.95
N ARG A 57 -4.96 -4.74 17.44
CA ARG A 57 -6.21 -4.44 18.15
C ARG A 57 -7.11 -5.65 18.29
N HIS A 58 -7.10 -6.56 17.31
CA HIS A 58 -8.00 -7.71 17.24
C HIS A 58 -7.25 -9.04 17.41
N ARG A 59 -6.08 -9.04 18.06
CA ARG A 59 -5.25 -10.24 18.23
C ARG A 59 -5.93 -11.39 18.99
N ASP A 60 -6.88 -11.05 19.86
CA ASP A 60 -7.65 -12.03 20.66
C ASP A 60 -9.03 -12.32 20.05
N ALA A 61 -9.33 -11.79 18.86
CA ALA A 61 -10.60 -12.04 18.20
C ALA A 61 -10.70 -13.53 17.83
N PRO A 62 -11.80 -14.21 18.19
CA PRO A 62 -12.01 -15.59 17.77
C PRO A 62 -12.15 -15.65 16.25
N ALA A 63 -11.83 -16.81 15.66
CA ALA A 63 -12.05 -17.05 14.25
C ALA A 63 -13.50 -16.70 13.87
N TRP A 64 -13.65 -16.01 12.74
CA TRP A 64 -14.96 -15.71 12.17
C TRP A 64 -15.74 -17.02 12.01
N ARG A 65 -16.85 -17.13 12.72
CA ARG A 65 -17.81 -18.22 12.54
C ARG A 65 -18.80 -17.76 11.49
N GLU A 66 -18.69 -18.31 10.29
CA GLU A 66 -19.76 -18.21 9.31
C GLU A 66 -21.05 -18.73 9.95
N VAL A 67 -22.10 -17.92 9.92
CA VAL A 67 -23.43 -18.38 10.26
C VAL A 67 -23.86 -19.23 9.07
N ALA A 68 -23.89 -20.56 9.25
CA ALA A 68 -24.46 -21.44 8.22
C ALA A 68 -25.91 -20.97 7.99
N ALA A 69 -26.16 -20.50 6.76
CA ALA A 69 -27.49 -20.07 6.32
C ALA A 69 -28.43 -21.26 6.15
#